data_AF-A0A973AHU1-F1
#
_entry.id   AF-A0A973AHU1-F1
#
_cell.length_a   1.000
_cell.length_b   1.000
_cell.length_c   1.000
_cell.angle_alpha   90.00
_cell.angle_beta   90.00
_cell.angle_gamma   90.00
#
_symmetry.space_group_name_H-M   'P 1'
#
loop_
_entity.id
_entity.type
_entity.pdbx_description
1 polymer ?
#
loop_
_entity_poly.entity_id
_entity_poly.type
_entity_poly.pdbx_seq_one_letter_code
_entity_poly.pdbx_strand_id
1 'polypeptide(L)'
;MSVAGKPRCPRRWHHLGLCHKTFIRAELEPGINLADAFPTTPFAASFAVLERVIAVKQNRETQTIKGIITNFRTLQSEFADDQEVTAATDTLRRKLLERNAKDAVAARAAVKPVVHTILIVGKKGGVSVADKDIYLLTDTT
;
A
#
# COMPACT_ATOMS: atom_id res chain seq x y z
N MET A 1 -28.89 25.49 -6.95
CA MET A 1 -28.05 25.08 -5.81
C MET A 1 -27.89 23.57 -5.86
N SER A 2 -26.72 23.11 -6.30
CA SER A 2 -26.40 21.68 -6.47
C SER A 2 -26.19 21.04 -5.10
N VAL A 3 -27.02 20.07 -4.74
CA VAL A 3 -26.88 19.34 -3.48
C VAL A 3 -26.00 18.12 -3.76
N ALA A 4 -24.73 18.20 -3.36
CA ALA A 4 -23.78 17.11 -3.43
C ALA A 4 -24.32 15.88 -2.67
N GLY A 5 -24.60 14.80 -3.41
CA GLY A 5 -25.01 13.52 -2.85
C GLY A 5 -23.86 12.88 -2.08
N LYS A 6 -23.97 12.78 -0.76
CA LYS A 6 -23.07 11.97 0.07
C LYS A 6 -23.17 10.49 -0.34
N PRO A 7 -22.06 9.75 -0.52
CA PRO A 7 -22.12 8.33 -0.84
C PRO A 7 -22.64 7.60 0.39
N ARG A 8 -23.82 6.99 0.30
CA ARG A 8 -24.39 6.21 1.41
C ARG A 8 -24.19 4.73 1.14
N CYS A 9 -23.52 4.06 2.06
CA CYS A 9 -23.83 2.66 2.39
C CYS A 9 -24.67 2.67 3.68
N PRO A 10 -25.98 2.34 3.64
CA PRO A 10 -26.80 2.28 4.84
C PRO A 10 -26.80 0.87 5.46
N ARG A 11 -26.16 0.82 6.63
CA ARG A 11 -26.36 -0.01 7.84
C ARG A 11 -26.90 -1.45 7.72
N ARG A 12 -26.04 -2.36 8.21
CA ARG A 12 -26.32 -3.56 9.00
C ARG A 12 -26.52 -4.87 8.21
N TRP A 13 -25.41 -5.46 7.76
CA TRP A 13 -25.33 -6.86 7.32
C TRP A 13 -23.98 -7.45 7.75
N HIS A 14 -24.01 -8.54 8.52
CA HIS A 14 -22.86 -9.19 9.16
C HIS A 14 -22.37 -10.40 8.35
N HIS A 15 -21.80 -10.20 7.16
CA HIS A 15 -21.05 -11.25 6.43
C HIS A 15 -20.29 -10.62 5.25
N LEU A 16 -18.95 -10.54 5.33
CA LEU A 16 -17.98 -10.31 4.23
C LEU A 16 -18.47 -9.46 3.02
N GLY A 17 -19.07 -8.30 3.25
CA GLY A 17 -19.63 -7.44 2.21
C GLY A 17 -19.25 -5.99 2.41
N LEU A 18 -18.68 -5.37 1.38
CA LEU A 18 -18.67 -3.90 1.30
C LEU A 18 -19.02 -3.37 -0.09
N CYS A 19 -18.80 -4.11 -1.18
CA CYS A 19 -19.26 -3.74 -2.52
C CYS A 19 -19.57 -5.01 -3.34
N HIS A 20 -20.67 -5.00 -4.09
CA HIS A 20 -20.96 -5.98 -5.13
C HIS A 20 -21.20 -5.25 -6.45
N LYS A 21 -20.81 -5.87 -7.57
CA LYS A 21 -21.02 -5.33 -8.90
C LYS A 21 -21.40 -6.46 -9.84
N THR A 22 -22.39 -6.22 -10.69
CA THR A 22 -22.84 -7.19 -11.67
C THR A 22 -22.06 -6.97 -12.96
N PHE A 23 -21.60 -8.06 -13.55
CA PHE A 23 -20.92 -8.08 -14.84
C PHE A 23 -21.65 -9.04 -15.76
N ILE A 24 -21.64 -8.76 -17.06
CA ILE A 24 -22.00 -9.78 -18.05
C ILE A 24 -20.80 -10.70 -18.27
N ARG A 25 -21.06 -11.92 -18.74
CA ARG A 25 -20.00 -12.91 -19.00
C ARG A 25 -18.89 -12.37 -19.91
N ALA A 26 -19.26 -11.66 -20.97
CA ALA A 26 -18.31 -11.07 -21.92
C ALA A 26 -17.38 -10.01 -21.28
N GLU A 27 -17.78 -9.37 -20.17
CA GLU A 27 -16.92 -8.44 -19.43
C GLU A 27 -15.94 -9.16 -18.50
N LEU A 28 -16.28 -10.36 -18.03
CA LEU A 28 -15.41 -11.18 -17.16
C LEU A 28 -14.39 -11.99 -17.94
N GLU A 29 -14.71 -12.42 -19.17
CA GLU A 29 -13.84 -13.21 -20.05
C GLU A 29 -12.43 -12.61 -20.29
N PRO A 30 -12.27 -11.31 -20.58
CA PRO A 30 -10.94 -10.71 -20.71
C PRO A 30 -10.24 -10.45 -19.35
N GLY A 31 -10.94 -10.65 -18.23
CA GLY A 31 -10.48 -10.27 -16.90
C GLY A 31 -10.86 -8.84 -16.53
N ILE A 32 -11.19 -8.62 -15.25
CA ILE A 32 -11.55 -7.30 -14.72
C ILE A 32 -10.50 -6.80 -13.71
N ASN A 33 -10.25 -5.49 -13.69
CA ASN A 33 -9.46 -4.86 -12.63
C ASN A 33 -10.34 -4.64 -11.39
N LEU A 34 -10.06 -5.38 -10.31
CA LEU A 34 -10.80 -5.28 -9.06
C LEU A 34 -10.61 -3.93 -8.36
N ALA A 35 -9.44 -3.28 -8.51
CA ALA A 35 -9.19 -1.97 -7.88
C ALA A 35 -10.05 -0.87 -8.50
N ASP A 36 -10.23 -0.89 -9.83
CA ASP A 36 -11.08 0.06 -10.55
C ASP A 36 -12.56 -0.23 -10.35
N ALA A 37 -12.92 -1.52 -10.34
CA ALA A 37 -14.30 -1.96 -10.19
C ALA A 37 -14.85 -1.74 -8.77
N PHE A 38 -13.98 -1.78 -7.75
CA PHE A 38 -14.35 -1.72 -6.33
C PHE A 38 -13.51 -0.65 -5.62
N PRO A 39 -13.94 0.62 -5.59
CA PRO A 39 -13.16 1.71 -5.00
C PRO A 39 -12.95 1.56 -3.48
N THR A 40 -13.79 0.78 -2.80
CA THR A 40 -13.55 0.35 -1.42
C THR A 40 -13.15 -1.11 -1.44
N THR A 41 -11.84 -1.36 -1.37
CA THR A 41 -11.31 -2.72 -1.28
C THR A 41 -11.04 -3.08 0.18
N PRO A 42 -11.18 -4.37 0.55
CA PRO A 42 -10.81 -4.82 1.89
C PRO A 42 -9.28 -4.71 2.13
N PHE A 43 -8.49 -4.53 1.06
CA PHE A 43 -7.06 -4.28 1.13
C PHE A 43 -6.69 -2.85 1.53
N ALA A 44 -7.61 -1.88 1.37
CA ALA A 44 -7.33 -0.46 1.52
C ALA A 44 -6.69 -0.11 2.88
N ALA A 45 -7.13 -0.74 3.97
CA ALA A 45 -6.59 -0.51 5.30
C ALA A 45 -5.13 -0.99 5.43
N SER A 46 -4.82 -2.18 4.90
CA SER A 46 -3.46 -2.74 4.91
C SER A 46 -2.51 -1.91 4.04
N PHE A 47 -2.97 -1.48 2.86
CA PHE A 47 -2.19 -0.57 2.00
C PHE A 47 -1.96 0.79 2.67
N ALA A 48 -2.96 1.38 3.32
CA ALA A 48 -2.80 2.65 4.03
C ALA A 48 -1.78 2.58 5.20
N VAL A 49 -1.60 1.41 5.82
CA VAL A 49 -0.52 1.19 6.80
C VAL A 49 0.84 1.21 6.11
N LEU A 50 0.99 0.46 5.01
CA LEU A 50 2.23 0.40 4.24
C LEU A 50 2.63 1.79 3.70
N GLU A 51 1.68 2.53 3.12
CA GLU A 51 1.89 3.89 2.61
C GLU A 51 2.43 4.82 3.68
N ARG A 52 1.87 4.79 4.89
CA ARG A 52 2.36 5.61 6.01
C ARG A 52 3.81 5.27 6.39
N VAL A 53 4.16 3.98 6.44
CA VAL A 53 5.53 3.56 6.77
C VAL A 53 6.50 3.97 5.67
N ILE A 54 6.12 3.83 4.40
CA ILE A 54 6.91 4.28 3.25
C ILE A 54 7.08 5.81 3.29
N ALA A 55 6.02 6.57 3.54
CA ALA A 55 6.07 8.03 3.61
C ALA A 55 7.04 8.52 4.69
N VAL A 56 7.03 7.91 5.88
CA VAL A 56 7.98 8.21 6.95
C VAL A 56 9.43 7.94 6.50
N LYS A 57 9.68 6.81 5.83
CA LYS A 57 11.00 6.47 5.27
C LYS A 57 11.44 7.51 4.24
N GLN A 58 10.61 7.80 3.25
CA GLN A 58 10.92 8.73 2.16
C GLN A 58 11.18 10.17 2.64
N ASN A 59 10.38 10.64 3.61
CA ASN A 59 10.59 11.95 4.22
C ASN A 59 11.95 12.01 4.92
N ARG A 60 12.34 10.96 5.65
CA ARG A 60 13.66 10.91 6.31
C ARG A 60 14.80 10.80 5.30
N GLU A 61 14.69 9.98 4.27
CA GLU A 61 15.70 9.87 3.20
C GLU A 61 15.91 11.21 2.51
N THR A 62 14.82 11.94 2.23
CA THR A 62 14.90 13.28 1.64
C THR A 62 15.69 14.23 2.54
N GLN A 63 15.35 14.31 3.84
CA GLN A 63 16.06 15.15 4.80
C GLN A 63 17.54 14.74 4.96
N THR A 64 17.80 13.44 5.00
CA THR A 64 19.14 12.87 5.21
C THR A 64 20.05 13.12 4.01
N ILE A 65 19.59 12.80 2.80
CA ILE A 65 20.39 12.92 1.59
C ILE A 65 20.56 14.39 1.20
N LYS A 66 19.45 15.15 1.12
CA LYS A 66 19.49 16.55 0.65
C LYS A 66 20.01 17.51 1.72
N GLY A 67 19.68 17.28 2.99
CA GLY A 67 19.99 18.22 4.08
C GLY A 67 21.29 17.93 4.82
N ILE A 68 21.74 16.68 4.90
CA ILE A 68 22.88 16.32 5.76
C ILE A 68 24.05 15.79 4.92
N ILE A 69 23.85 14.69 4.19
CA ILE A 69 24.95 14.01 3.47
C ILE A 69 25.53 14.90 2.36
N THR A 70 24.69 15.69 1.69
CA THR A 70 25.17 16.65 0.68
C THR A 70 26.10 17.70 1.31
N ASN A 71 25.75 18.21 2.49
CA ASN A 71 26.54 19.23 3.20
C ASN A 71 27.85 18.67 3.79
N PHE A 72 27.92 17.36 4.07
CA PHE A 72 29.18 16.73 4.48
C PHE A 72 30.28 16.85 3.42
N ARG A 73 29.93 16.93 2.13
CA ARG A 73 30.93 17.13 1.07
C ARG A 73 31.61 18.50 1.19
N THR A 74 30.85 19.52 1.52
CA THR A 74 31.38 20.88 1.74
C THR A 74 32.29 20.92 2.96
N LEU A 75 31.89 20.28 4.06
CA LEU A 75 32.74 20.16 5.25
C LEU A 75 34.05 19.41 4.95
N GLN A 76 33.99 18.32 4.17
CA GLN A 76 35.19 17.60 3.77
C GLN A 76 36.12 18.44 2.88
N SER A 77 35.58 19.34 2.05
CA SER A 77 36.43 20.25 1.25
C SER A 77 37.01 21.41 2.07
N GLU A 78 36.29 21.91 3.07
CA GLU A 78 36.71 23.04 3.90
C GLU A 78 37.74 22.64 4.96
N PHE A 79 37.67 21.39 5.42
CA PHE A 79 38.55 20.81 6.45
C PHE A 79 39.37 19.62 5.91
N ALA A 80 39.87 19.73 4.68
CA ALA A 80 40.48 18.62 3.95
C ALA A 80 41.67 17.96 4.66
N ASP A 81 42.43 18.72 5.45
CA ASP A 81 43.59 18.22 6.20
C ASP A 81 43.26 17.84 7.67
N ASP A 82 42.00 17.99 8.07
CA ASP A 82 41.54 17.67 9.41
C ASP A 82 40.98 16.23 9.48
N GLN A 83 41.78 15.33 10.05
CA GLN A 83 41.42 13.93 10.23
C GLN A 83 40.26 13.74 11.23
N GLU A 84 40.12 14.64 12.22
CA GLU A 84 39.05 14.55 13.22
C GLU A 84 37.69 14.84 12.56
N VAL A 85 37.62 15.90 11.75
CA VAL A 85 36.43 16.26 10.98
C VAL A 85 36.05 15.15 10.00
N THR A 86 37.04 14.55 9.34
CA THR A 86 36.81 13.42 8.42
C THR A 86 36.24 12.20 9.17
N ALA A 87 36.84 11.80 10.28
CA ALA A 87 36.37 10.67 11.09
C ALA A 87 34.96 10.91 11.68
N ALA A 88 34.66 12.13 12.11
CA ALA A 88 33.37 12.52 12.62
C ALA A 88 32.28 12.45 11.54
N THR A 89 32.55 13.02 10.35
CA THR A 89 31.59 13.02 9.23
C THR A 89 31.30 11.62 8.70
N ASP A 90 32.32 10.74 8.63
CA ASP A 90 32.12 9.34 8.25
C ASP A 90 31.33 8.56 9.30
N THR A 91 31.57 8.82 10.58
CA THR A 91 30.79 8.21 11.66
C THR A 91 29.31 8.62 11.57
N LEU A 92 29.03 9.89 11.32
CA LEU A 92 27.67 10.39 11.14
C LEU A 92 27.02 9.77 9.89
N ARG A 93 27.73 9.73 8.76
CA ARG A 93 27.26 9.10 7.51
C ARG A 93 26.85 7.65 7.75
N ARG A 94 27.70 6.85 8.41
CA ARG A 94 27.40 5.46 8.75
C ARG A 94 26.12 5.33 9.58
N LYS A 95 25.97 6.11 10.66
CA LYS A 95 24.77 6.08 11.52
C LYS A 95 23.50 6.42 10.75
N LEU A 96 23.56 7.38 9.83
CA LEU A 96 22.44 7.76 8.97
C LEU A 96 22.05 6.61 8.01
N LEU A 97 23.04 5.93 7.42
CA LEU A 97 22.79 4.76 6.56
C LEU A 97 22.23 3.57 7.34
N GLU A 98 22.75 3.29 8.55
CA GLU A 98 22.21 2.26 9.44
C GLU A 98 20.75 2.54 9.81
N ARG A 99 20.41 3.80 10.07
CA ARG A 99 19.03 4.20 10.33
C ARG A 99 18.15 3.98 9.09
N ASN A 100 18.65 4.34 7.90
CA ASN A 100 17.92 4.09 6.66
C ASN A 100 17.66 2.58 6.42
N ALA A 101 18.65 1.74 6.73
CA ALA A 101 18.49 0.29 6.66
C ALA A 101 17.39 -0.22 7.60
N LYS A 102 17.31 0.32 8.84
CA LYS A 102 16.23 -0.01 9.77
C LYS A 102 14.85 0.39 9.24
N ASP A 103 14.73 1.55 8.61
CA ASP A 103 13.47 1.99 7.99
C ASP A 103 13.08 1.11 6.80
N ALA A 104 14.06 0.65 6.01
CA ALA A 104 13.82 -0.30 4.93
C ALA A 104 13.30 -1.65 5.44
N VAL A 105 13.86 -2.17 6.54
CA VAL A 105 13.36 -3.38 7.20
C VAL A 105 11.92 -3.18 7.70
N ALA A 106 11.64 -2.05 8.35
CA ALA A 106 10.30 -1.73 8.84
C ALA A 106 9.26 -1.64 7.71
N ALA A 107 9.61 -1.01 6.58
CA ALA A 107 8.75 -0.95 5.40
C ALA A 107 8.44 -2.34 4.83
N ARG A 108 9.44 -3.24 4.75
CA ARG A 108 9.23 -4.62 4.30
C ARG A 108 8.34 -5.40 5.26
N ALA A 109 8.56 -5.26 6.57
CA ALA A 109 7.74 -5.92 7.59
C ALA A 109 6.29 -5.42 7.63
N ALA A 110 6.01 -4.23 7.11
CA ALA A 110 4.65 -3.70 7.01
C ALA A 110 3.81 -4.36 5.91
N VAL A 111 4.45 -5.08 4.97
CA VAL A 111 3.76 -5.86 3.94
C VAL A 111 3.16 -7.09 4.59
N LYS A 112 1.83 -7.08 4.78
CA LYS A 112 1.08 -8.22 5.34
C LYS A 112 0.32 -8.92 4.22
N PRO A 113 0.46 -10.25 4.07
CA PRO A 113 -0.41 -11.01 3.19
C PRO A 113 -1.85 -10.90 3.70
N VAL A 114 -2.79 -10.67 2.78
CA VAL A 114 -4.21 -10.59 3.10
C VAL A 114 -4.95 -11.59 2.23
N VAL A 115 -5.70 -12.48 2.87
CA VAL A 115 -6.51 -13.50 2.19
C VAL A 115 -7.96 -13.06 2.20
N HIS A 116 -8.60 -13.06 1.03
CA HIS A 116 -10.02 -12.78 0.88
C HIS A 116 -10.69 -13.77 -0.05
N THR A 117 -11.96 -14.03 0.21
CA THR A 117 -12.80 -14.87 -0.64
C THR A 117 -13.64 -14.00 -1.54
N ILE A 118 -13.57 -14.25 -2.85
CA ILE A 118 -14.45 -13.63 -3.84
C ILE A 118 -15.61 -14.59 -4.10
N LEU A 119 -16.84 -14.08 -4.01
CA LEU A 119 -18.04 -14.83 -4.36
C LEU A 119 -18.58 -14.35 -5.70
N ILE A 120 -18.77 -15.27 -6.64
CA ILE A 120 -19.44 -15.03 -7.92
C ILE A 120 -20.78 -15.76 -7.87
N VAL A 121 -21.88 -15.04 -8.10
CA VAL A 121 -23.24 -15.60 -8.11
C VAL A 121 -23.83 -15.42 -9.49
N GLY A 122 -24.18 -16.52 -10.15
CA GLY A 122 -24.90 -16.50 -11.42
C GLY A 122 -26.35 -16.07 -11.22
N LYS A 123 -26.86 -15.17 -12.08
CA LYS A 123 -28.28 -14.80 -12.09
C LYS A 123 -28.93 -15.33 -13.37
N LYS A 124 -29.83 -16.30 -13.24
CA LYS A 124 -30.62 -16.86 -14.36
C LYS A 124 -32.09 -16.49 -14.16
N GLY A 125 -32.69 -15.79 -15.12
CA GLY A 125 -34.14 -15.55 -15.15
C GLY A 125 -34.72 -14.67 -14.03
N GLY A 126 -33.99 -13.66 -13.54
CA GLY A 126 -34.52 -12.69 -12.58
C GLY A 126 -34.56 -13.15 -11.11
N VAL A 127 -34.39 -14.45 -10.85
CA VAL A 127 -34.27 -15.02 -9.51
C VAL A 127 -32.79 -15.26 -9.19
N SER A 128 -32.36 -14.91 -7.97
CA SER A 128 -31.02 -15.24 -7.50
C SER A 128 -30.99 -16.74 -7.23
N VAL A 129 -30.59 -17.53 -8.23
CA VAL A 129 -30.46 -18.98 -8.09
C VAL A 129 -29.15 -19.23 -7.36
N ALA A 130 -29.21 -19.86 -6.19
CA ALA A 130 -28.04 -20.49 -5.58
C ALA A 130 -27.69 -21.73 -6.42
N ASP A 131 -27.21 -21.49 -7.63
CA ASP A 131 -26.83 -22.55 -8.57
C ASP A 131 -25.38 -22.96 -8.30
N LYS A 132 -25.11 -24.24 -8.52
CA LYS A 132 -24.01 -25.05 -7.96
C LYS A 132 -22.57 -24.68 -8.37
N ASP A 133 -22.35 -23.48 -8.89
CA ASP A 133 -21.06 -23.05 -9.42
C ASP A 133 -20.40 -22.00 -8.50
N ILE A 134 -20.12 -22.41 -7.26
CA ILE A 134 -19.24 -21.64 -6.37
C ILE A 134 -17.80 -21.93 -6.81
N TYR A 135 -17.25 -21.09 -7.68
CA TYR A 135 -15.82 -21.14 -8.00
C TYR A 135 -15.04 -20.56 -6.83
N LEU A 136 -14.54 -21.44 -5.95
CA LEU A 136 -13.56 -21.10 -4.92
C LEU A 136 -12.21 -20.88 -5.60
N LEU A 137 -11.83 -19.62 -5.81
CA LEU A 137 -10.43 -19.29 -6.07
C LEU A 137 -9.68 -19.36 -4.73
N THR A 138 -9.28 -20.57 -4.34
CA THR A 138 -8.26 -20.78 -3.32
C THR A 138 -6.99 -21.16 -4.04
N ASP A 139 -6.02 -20.25 -4.08
CA ASP A 139 -4.67 -20.62 -4.49
C ASP A 139 -3.78 -20.74 -3.25
N THR A 140 -3.20 -21.92 -3.11
CA THR A 140 -2.24 -22.35 -2.09
C THR A 140 -0.85 -21.89 -2.51
N THR A 141 -0.28 -20.87 -1.85
CA THR A 141 1.08 -20.84 -1.28
C THR A 141 1.42 -19.49 -0.67
#